data_AF-A0A6M4MJ60-F1
#
_entry.id   AF-A0A6M4MJ60-F1
#
_cell.length_a   1.000
_cell.length_b   1.000
_cell.length_c   1.000
_cell.angle_alpha   90.00
_cell.angle_beta   90.00
_cell.angle_gamma   90.00
#
_symmetry.space_group_name_H-M   'P 1'
#
loop_
_entity.id
_entity.type
_entity.pdbx_description
1 polymer ?
#
loop_
_entity_poly.entity_id
_entity_poly.type
_entity_poly.pdbx_seq_one_letter_code
_entity_poly.pdbx_strand_id
1 'polypeptide(L)'
;MFTELKHYMGLGRGTTSAKEKAVAGATGMVAIGLIYFAGLSFGQNAYIFADCFVLIPIAATAVLLFSVPHGALSQPWPVIGGNVVSALVGVVCSNYIHSPLLAASMAVGGAIFFMNYFKCIHPPGGATALTAVLGGDGVKHLGYLFILFPVLFSAVIMVLLAIILNYPFKWRLYPVHLFHLTHTVQRVEPSQRKSEITLEDFIAAVNQHDSYIDITEESWVELFELAKLNAEKEVIHPKEIKVNAFYSNGQLGKDWSVREVLHRTKATAKHAGQVTFQRVAGTTIGNIETCNVEEFRAWAKFQVVKKDSFWQKCG
;
A
#
# COMPACT_ATOMS: atom_id res chain seq x y z
N MET A 1 11.36 -8.94 31.49
CA MET A 1 11.95 -10.07 30.75
C MET A 1 10.92 -10.81 29.88
N PHE A 2 9.80 -11.32 30.43
CA PHE A 2 8.77 -11.98 29.61
C PHE A 2 8.07 -11.07 28.59
N THR A 3 7.88 -9.78 28.90
CA THR A 3 7.26 -8.81 27.98
C THR A 3 8.18 -8.45 26.81
N GLU A 4 9.48 -8.29 27.09
CA GLU A 4 10.52 -8.08 26.08
C GLU A 4 10.67 -9.32 25.18
N LEU A 5 10.68 -10.53 25.77
CA LEU A 5 10.75 -11.77 25.00
C LEU A 5 9.55 -11.92 24.05
N LYS A 6 8.35 -11.50 24.48
CA LYS A 6 7.17 -11.45 23.60
C LYS A 6 7.37 -10.47 22.44
N HIS A 7 7.95 -9.30 22.67
CA HIS A 7 8.26 -8.35 21.59
C HIS A 7 9.34 -8.89 20.65
N TYR A 8 10.43 -9.46 21.17
CA TYR A 8 11.46 -10.10 20.35
C TYR A 8 10.92 -11.24 19.49
N MET A 9 9.96 -12.01 20.00
CA MET A 9 9.29 -13.08 19.27
C MET A 9 8.14 -12.60 18.38
N GLY A 10 7.83 -11.30 18.37
CA GLY A 10 6.70 -10.74 17.61
C GLY A 10 5.33 -11.21 18.10
N LEU A 11 5.21 -11.68 19.34
CA LEU A 11 3.96 -12.11 19.97
C LEU A 11 3.15 -10.87 20.42
N GLY A 12 2.74 -10.06 19.45
CA GLY A 12 1.90 -8.88 19.65
C GLY A 12 0.42 -9.23 19.89
N ARG A 13 -0.36 -8.26 20.37
CA ARG A 13 -1.82 -8.40 20.48
C ARG A 13 -2.40 -8.34 19.06
N GLY A 14 -2.79 -9.48 18.50
CA GLY A 14 -3.45 -9.52 17.20
C GLY A 14 -4.74 -8.69 17.21
N THR A 15 -4.80 -7.67 16.36
CA THR A 15 -5.93 -6.74 16.23
C THR A 15 -7.14 -7.36 15.53
N THR A 16 -6.98 -8.52 14.88
CA THR A 16 -8.04 -9.16 14.10
C THR A 16 -9.06 -9.89 14.96
N SER A 17 -10.34 -9.66 14.68
CA SER A 17 -11.46 -10.29 15.37
C SER A 17 -11.52 -11.82 15.18
N ALA A 18 -12.15 -12.55 16.12
CA ALA A 18 -12.34 -13.99 15.99
C ALA A 18 -13.15 -14.37 14.74
N LYS A 19 -14.12 -13.53 14.36
CA LYS A 19 -14.90 -13.66 13.13
C LYS A 19 -13.99 -13.61 11.90
N GLU A 20 -13.06 -12.66 11.87
CA GLU A 20 -12.13 -12.52 10.75
C GLU A 20 -11.23 -13.75 10.60
N LYS A 21 -10.72 -14.27 11.72
CA LYS A 21 -9.90 -15.49 11.74
C LYS A 21 -10.68 -16.71 11.23
N ALA A 22 -11.95 -16.85 11.62
CA ALA A 22 -12.81 -17.93 11.15
C ALA A 22 -13.12 -17.84 9.64
N VAL A 23 -13.43 -16.63 9.14
CA VAL A 23 -13.66 -16.40 7.70
C VAL A 23 -12.40 -16.67 6.90
N ALA A 24 -11.23 -16.23 7.37
CA ALA A 24 -9.94 -16.50 6.74
C ALA A 24 -9.67 -18.00 6.61
N GLY A 25 -9.84 -18.76 7.70
CA GLY A 25 -9.67 -20.22 7.69
C GLY A 25 -10.65 -20.93 6.76
N ALA A 26 -11.94 -20.57 6.81
CA ALA A 26 -12.98 -21.19 5.99
C ALA A 26 -12.80 -20.92 4.49
N THR A 27 -12.53 -19.66 4.11
CA THR A 27 -12.29 -19.29 2.71
C THR A 27 -11.02 -19.92 2.16
N GLY A 28 -9.94 -19.97 2.94
CA GLY A 28 -8.70 -20.66 2.57
C GLY A 28 -8.90 -22.17 2.37
N MET A 29 -9.64 -22.83 3.26
CA MET A 29 -10.00 -24.25 3.13
C MET A 29 -10.78 -24.52 1.85
N VAL A 30 -11.81 -23.71 1.57
CA VAL A 30 -12.63 -23.84 0.35
C VAL A 30 -11.78 -23.60 -0.90
N ALA A 31 -10.93 -22.57 -0.91
CA ALA A 31 -10.10 -22.26 -2.07
C ALA A 31 -9.12 -23.38 -2.42
N ILE A 32 -8.43 -23.94 -1.42
CA ILE A 32 -7.51 -25.07 -1.62
C ILE A 32 -8.26 -26.32 -2.08
N GLY A 33 -9.43 -26.61 -1.48
CA GLY A 33 -10.27 -27.72 -1.92
C GLY A 33 -10.72 -27.59 -3.38
N LEU A 34 -11.10 -26.38 -3.81
CA LEU A 34 -11.50 -26.11 -5.20
C LEU A 34 -10.33 -26.21 -6.18
N ILE A 35 -9.14 -25.73 -5.83
CA ILE A 35 -7.95 -25.89 -6.67
C ILE A 35 -7.58 -27.36 -6.81
N TYR A 36 -7.61 -28.12 -5.71
CA TYR A 36 -7.34 -29.55 -5.74
C TYR A 36 -8.33 -30.27 -6.65
N PHE A 37 -9.63 -29.98 -6.51
CA PHE A 37 -10.67 -30.54 -7.36
C PHE A 37 -10.52 -30.14 -8.85
N ALA A 38 -10.17 -28.89 -9.13
CA ALA A 38 -9.90 -28.41 -10.49
C ALA A 38 -8.68 -29.12 -11.11
N GLY A 39 -7.63 -29.36 -10.32
CA GLY A 39 -6.46 -30.12 -10.73
C GLY A 39 -6.79 -31.58 -11.09
N LEU A 40 -7.64 -32.24 -10.29
CA LEU A 40 -8.10 -33.61 -10.58
C LEU A 40 -8.96 -33.70 -11.86
N SER A 41 -9.74 -32.66 -12.15
CA SER A 41 -10.65 -32.64 -13.31
C SER A 41 -9.93 -32.46 -14.66
N PHE A 42 -8.64 -32.08 -14.65
CA PHE A 42 -7.89 -31.74 -15.86
C PHE A 42 -7.14 -32.92 -16.54
N GLY A 43 -7.61 -34.16 -16.35
CA GLY A 43 -7.17 -35.34 -17.10
C GLY A 43 -5.75 -35.84 -16.75
N GLN A 44 -5.00 -36.43 -17.70
CA GLN A 44 -3.67 -37.06 -17.49
C GLN A 44 -2.61 -36.19 -16.77
N ASN A 45 -2.83 -34.87 -16.65
CA ASN A 45 -2.04 -33.95 -15.82
C ASN A 45 -2.32 -34.08 -14.31
N ALA A 46 -3.28 -34.92 -13.90
CA ALA A 46 -3.67 -35.17 -12.52
C ALA A 46 -2.51 -35.68 -11.65
N TYR A 47 -1.53 -36.40 -12.21
CA TYR A 47 -0.36 -36.88 -11.47
C TYR A 47 0.56 -35.73 -11.01
N ILE A 48 0.66 -34.65 -11.79
CA ILE A 48 1.50 -33.48 -11.47
C ILE A 48 0.81 -32.58 -10.44
N PHE A 49 -0.52 -32.48 -10.47
CA PHE A 49 -1.29 -31.80 -9.42
C PHE A 49 -1.43 -32.63 -8.14
N ALA A 50 -1.30 -33.96 -8.23
CA ALA A 50 -1.22 -34.85 -7.08
C ALA A 50 0.17 -34.83 -6.41
N ASP A 51 1.22 -34.34 -7.10
CA ASP A 51 2.54 -34.16 -6.50
C ASP A 51 2.50 -33.05 -5.45
N CYS A 52 2.80 -33.44 -4.21
CA CYS A 52 2.76 -32.57 -3.02
C CYS A 52 3.57 -31.27 -3.20
N PHE A 53 4.63 -31.30 -4.00
CA PHE A 53 5.53 -30.15 -4.25
C PHE A 53 4.88 -28.97 -4.99
N VAL A 54 3.87 -29.24 -5.84
CA VAL A 54 3.13 -28.19 -6.55
C VAL A 54 2.13 -27.51 -5.64
N LEU A 55 1.59 -28.23 -4.66
CA LEU A 55 0.61 -27.69 -3.72
C LEU A 55 1.26 -26.79 -2.65
N ILE A 56 2.55 -26.95 -2.35
CA ILE A 56 3.24 -26.16 -1.30
C ILE A 56 3.19 -24.64 -1.56
N PRO A 57 3.62 -24.11 -2.73
CA PRO A 57 3.54 -22.67 -2.99
C PRO A 57 2.10 -22.16 -3.02
N ILE A 58 1.16 -22.98 -3.52
CA ILE A 58 -0.24 -22.60 -3.62
C ILE A 58 -0.92 -22.55 -2.24
N ALA A 59 -0.59 -23.47 -1.34
CA ALA A 59 -1.01 -23.43 0.06
C ALA A 59 -0.50 -22.16 0.76
N ALA A 60 0.78 -21.81 0.57
CA ALA A 60 1.34 -20.57 1.13
C ALA A 60 0.71 -19.31 0.51
N THR A 61 0.36 -19.35 -0.78
CA THR A 61 -0.41 -18.30 -1.45
C THR A 61 -1.79 -18.13 -0.82
N ALA A 62 -2.53 -19.22 -0.55
CA ALA A 62 -3.83 -19.16 0.11
C ALA A 62 -3.73 -18.51 1.50
N VAL A 63 -2.68 -18.83 2.28
CA VAL A 63 -2.46 -18.19 3.60
C VAL A 63 -2.44 -16.67 3.47
N LEU A 64 -1.69 -16.13 2.51
CA LEU A 64 -1.63 -14.68 2.27
C LEU A 64 -2.96 -14.11 1.78
N LEU A 65 -3.59 -14.73 0.78
CA LEU A 65 -4.79 -14.20 0.13
C LEU A 65 -6.01 -14.17 1.05
N PHE A 66 -6.11 -15.14 1.97
CA PHE A 66 -7.27 -15.27 2.85
C PHE A 66 -7.02 -14.80 4.27
N SER A 67 -5.78 -14.70 4.73
CA SER A 67 -5.46 -14.10 6.04
C SER A 67 -5.15 -12.61 5.93
N VAL A 68 -4.65 -12.17 4.77
CA VAL A 68 -4.16 -10.80 4.56
C VAL A 68 -4.58 -10.27 3.17
N PRO A 69 -5.89 -10.20 2.85
CA PRO A 69 -6.37 -9.87 1.49
C PRO A 69 -5.94 -8.48 1.01
N HIS A 70 -5.81 -7.51 1.92
CA HIS A 70 -5.34 -6.16 1.60
C HIS A 70 -3.81 -6.01 1.63
N GLY A 71 -3.09 -7.07 2.00
CA GLY A 71 -1.63 -7.06 2.05
C GLY A 71 -1.03 -6.77 0.67
N ALA A 72 0.02 -5.95 0.63
CA ALA A 72 0.70 -5.60 -0.62
C ALA A 72 1.17 -6.85 -1.38
N LEU A 73 1.69 -7.85 -0.67
CA LEU A 73 2.21 -9.10 -1.24
C LEU A 73 1.11 -10.10 -1.68
N SER A 74 -0.15 -9.84 -1.28
CA SER A 74 -1.32 -10.64 -1.65
C SER A 74 -2.00 -10.12 -2.91
N GLN A 75 -1.63 -8.94 -3.41
CA GLN A 75 -2.29 -8.32 -4.57
C GLN A 75 -2.03 -9.13 -5.85
N PRO A 76 -2.90 -9.01 -6.88
CA PRO A 76 -2.85 -9.87 -8.07
C PRO A 76 -1.50 -9.88 -8.79
N TRP A 77 -0.83 -8.72 -8.90
CA TRP A 77 0.46 -8.62 -9.59
C TRP A 77 1.58 -9.38 -8.85
N PRO A 78 1.80 -9.18 -7.54
CA PRO A 78 2.66 -10.06 -6.74
C PRO A 78 2.35 -11.54 -6.91
N VAL A 79 1.08 -11.97 -6.80
CA VAL A 79 0.72 -13.39 -6.85
C VAL A 79 1.06 -14.01 -8.21
N ILE A 80 0.63 -13.38 -9.30
CA ILE A 80 0.81 -13.91 -10.65
C ILE A 80 2.26 -13.73 -11.10
N GLY A 81 2.75 -12.49 -11.06
CA GLY A 81 4.11 -12.14 -11.48
C GLY A 81 5.16 -12.82 -10.63
N GLY A 82 4.99 -12.83 -9.31
CA GLY A 82 5.96 -13.44 -8.40
C GLY A 82 6.11 -14.94 -8.61
N ASN A 83 4.99 -15.66 -8.79
CA ASN A 83 5.05 -17.09 -9.09
C ASN A 83 5.64 -17.39 -10.47
N VAL A 84 5.25 -16.63 -11.51
CA VAL A 84 5.74 -16.82 -12.89
C VAL A 84 7.24 -16.51 -13.01
N VAL A 85 7.70 -15.38 -12.46
CA VAL A 85 9.11 -14.99 -12.45
C VAL A 85 9.93 -16.05 -11.70
N SER A 86 9.45 -16.49 -10.54
CA SER A 86 10.14 -17.51 -9.75
C SER A 86 10.21 -18.85 -10.46
N ALA A 87 9.12 -19.29 -11.12
CA ALA A 87 9.11 -20.52 -11.92
C ALA A 87 10.09 -20.43 -13.09
N LEU A 88 10.13 -19.29 -13.79
CA LEU A 88 11.06 -19.08 -14.90
C LEU A 88 12.51 -19.19 -14.43
N VAL A 89 12.88 -18.49 -13.36
CA VAL A 89 14.23 -18.55 -12.80
C VAL A 89 14.57 -19.97 -12.34
N GLY A 90 13.63 -20.64 -11.66
CA GLY A 90 13.79 -22.02 -11.22
C GLY A 90 14.02 -23.02 -12.35
N VAL A 91 13.23 -22.95 -13.43
CA VAL A 91 13.39 -23.80 -14.63
C VAL A 91 14.72 -23.53 -15.31
N VAL A 92 15.13 -22.26 -15.45
CA VAL A 92 16.45 -21.89 -16.00
C VAL A 92 17.56 -22.50 -15.15
N CYS A 93 17.53 -22.33 -13.83
CA CYS A 93 18.53 -22.94 -12.95
C CYS A 93 18.54 -24.46 -13.04
N SER A 94 17.37 -25.11 -13.09
CA SER A 94 17.26 -26.56 -13.21
C SER A 94 17.86 -27.10 -14.51
N ASN A 95 17.79 -26.34 -15.61
CA ASN A 95 18.30 -26.78 -16.92
C ASN A 95 19.82 -26.56 -17.07
N TYR A 96 20.38 -25.51 -16.47
CA TYR A 96 21.76 -25.10 -16.72
C TYR A 96 22.73 -25.42 -15.58
N ILE A 97 22.24 -25.77 -14.38
CA ILE A 97 23.08 -26.02 -13.21
C ILE A 97 22.94 -27.47 -12.76
N HIS A 98 24.00 -28.26 -12.96
CA HIS A 98 23.99 -29.70 -12.66
C HIS A 98 23.93 -30.03 -11.17
N SER A 99 24.51 -29.19 -10.31
CA SER A 99 24.50 -29.40 -8.85
C SER A 99 23.13 -28.99 -8.28
N PRO A 100 22.33 -29.91 -7.72
CA PRO A 100 20.98 -29.60 -7.25
C PRO A 100 20.95 -28.54 -6.14
N LEU A 101 21.93 -28.58 -5.23
CA LEU A 101 22.05 -27.61 -4.15
C LEU A 101 22.35 -26.21 -4.70
N LEU A 102 23.30 -26.12 -5.63
CA LEU A 102 23.65 -24.84 -6.26
C LEU A 102 22.50 -24.30 -7.11
N ALA A 103 21.83 -25.17 -7.88
CA ALA A 103 20.68 -24.81 -8.69
C ALA A 103 19.55 -24.25 -7.82
N ALA A 104 19.25 -24.89 -6.68
CA ALA A 104 18.23 -24.46 -5.75
C ALA A 104 18.57 -23.11 -5.10
N SER A 105 19.80 -22.95 -4.62
CA SER A 105 20.25 -21.68 -4.02
C SER A 105 20.23 -20.52 -5.02
N MET A 106 20.69 -20.75 -6.26
CA MET A 106 20.64 -19.75 -7.33
C MET A 106 19.21 -19.45 -7.78
N ALA A 107 18.34 -20.46 -7.83
CA ALA A 107 16.94 -20.30 -8.19
C ALA A 107 16.21 -19.38 -7.20
N VAL A 108 16.34 -19.66 -5.90
CA VAL A 108 15.71 -18.85 -4.86
C VAL A 108 16.29 -17.44 -4.80
N GLY A 109 17.63 -17.31 -4.81
CA GLY A 109 18.29 -15.99 -4.81
C GLY A 109 17.93 -15.14 -6.04
N GLY A 110 17.92 -15.77 -7.22
CA GLY A 110 17.48 -15.13 -8.46
C GLY A 110 16.01 -14.75 -8.44
N ALA A 111 15.13 -15.62 -7.93
CA ALA A 111 13.71 -15.31 -7.78
C ALA A 111 13.49 -14.09 -6.88
N ILE A 112 14.18 -14.01 -5.73
CA ILE A 112 14.13 -12.84 -4.84
C ILE A 112 14.58 -11.57 -5.59
N PHE A 113 15.71 -11.64 -6.31
CA PHE A 113 16.23 -10.51 -7.08
C PHE A 113 15.24 -10.03 -8.14
N PHE A 114 14.75 -10.92 -9.00
CA PHE A 114 13.86 -10.55 -10.09
C PHE A 114 12.47 -10.15 -9.61
N MET A 115 11.93 -10.78 -8.56
CA MET A 115 10.67 -10.33 -7.97
C MET A 115 10.78 -8.89 -7.41
N ASN A 116 11.92 -8.53 -6.81
CA ASN A 116 12.17 -7.16 -6.34
C ASN A 116 12.24 -6.20 -7.54
N TYR A 117 12.97 -6.59 -8.58
CA TYR A 117 13.13 -5.79 -9.79
C TYR A 117 11.79 -5.51 -10.50
N PHE A 118 10.93 -6.53 -10.63
CA PHE A 118 9.60 -6.42 -11.26
C PHE A 118 8.49 -5.96 -10.29
N LYS A 119 8.83 -5.65 -9.03
CA LYS A 119 7.88 -5.22 -7.99
C LYS A 119 6.72 -6.21 -7.78
N CYS A 120 7.02 -7.49 -7.87
CA CYS A 120 6.07 -8.59 -7.72
C CYS A 120 6.50 -9.55 -6.60
N ILE A 121 7.03 -9.02 -5.50
CA ILE A 121 7.44 -9.84 -4.35
C ILE A 121 6.24 -10.59 -3.81
N HIS A 122 6.30 -11.92 -3.93
CA HIS A 122 5.33 -12.83 -3.39
C HIS A 122 6.10 -14.00 -2.76
N PRO A 123 6.22 -14.04 -1.43
CA PRO A 123 7.07 -15.01 -0.74
C PRO A 123 6.87 -16.48 -1.17
N PRO A 124 5.63 -16.96 -1.46
CA PRO A 124 5.43 -18.29 -2.02
C PRO A 124 6.18 -18.56 -3.33
N GLY A 125 6.51 -17.53 -4.11
CA GLY A 125 7.36 -17.63 -5.29
C GLY A 125 8.72 -18.26 -5.00
N GLY A 126 9.32 -18.01 -3.83
CA GLY A 126 10.56 -18.69 -3.44
C GLY A 126 10.40 -20.21 -3.39
N ALA A 127 9.28 -20.71 -2.86
CA ALA A 127 8.95 -22.14 -2.91
C ALA A 127 8.66 -22.60 -4.34
N THR A 128 8.02 -21.79 -5.19
CA THR A 128 7.83 -22.10 -6.61
C THR A 128 9.15 -22.29 -7.37
N ALA A 129 10.13 -21.41 -7.14
CA ALA A 129 11.48 -21.56 -7.71
C ALA A 129 12.16 -22.85 -7.23
N LEU A 130 12.01 -23.17 -5.94
CA LEU A 130 12.57 -24.38 -5.36
C LEU A 130 11.91 -25.65 -5.92
N THR A 131 10.59 -25.65 -6.08
CA THR A 131 9.82 -26.75 -6.70
C THR A 131 10.28 -27.00 -8.13
N ALA A 132 10.59 -25.96 -8.91
CA ALA A 132 11.11 -26.16 -10.27
C ALA A 132 12.44 -26.96 -10.30
N VAL A 133 13.27 -26.84 -9.26
CA VAL A 133 14.57 -27.53 -9.17
C VAL A 133 14.45 -28.90 -8.47
N LEU A 134 13.67 -28.98 -7.40
CA LEU A 134 13.60 -30.12 -6.48
C LEU A 134 12.31 -30.96 -6.61
N GLY A 135 11.36 -30.57 -7.45
CA GLY A 135 10.02 -31.17 -7.57
C GLY A 135 9.97 -32.56 -8.24
N GLY A 136 11.10 -33.27 -8.31
CA GLY A 136 11.17 -34.61 -8.90
C GLY A 136 11.07 -34.64 -10.43
N ASP A 137 11.00 -35.84 -10.99
CA ASP A 137 11.04 -36.07 -12.44
C ASP A 137 9.79 -35.51 -13.13
N GLY A 138 8.62 -35.59 -12.49
CA GLY A 138 7.37 -35.04 -13.02
C GLY A 138 7.48 -33.54 -13.34
N VAL A 139 8.01 -32.75 -12.39
CA VAL A 139 8.21 -31.30 -12.60
C VAL A 139 9.33 -31.02 -13.61
N LYS A 140 10.42 -31.79 -13.59
CA LYS A 140 11.53 -31.60 -14.54
C LYS A 140 11.15 -31.93 -15.98
N HIS A 141 10.33 -32.96 -16.20
CA HIS A 141 9.83 -33.34 -17.52
C HIS A 141 8.96 -32.26 -18.16
N LEU A 142 8.27 -31.45 -17.35
CA LEU A 142 7.50 -30.31 -17.84
C LEU A 142 8.41 -29.20 -18.39
N GLY A 143 9.60 -29.02 -17.83
CA GLY A 143 10.50 -27.93 -18.23
C GLY A 143 9.77 -26.58 -18.20
N TYR A 144 9.77 -25.86 -19.32
CA TYR A 144 9.08 -24.57 -19.42
C TYR A 144 7.55 -24.65 -19.33
N LEU A 145 6.94 -25.82 -19.59
CA LEU A 145 5.49 -25.99 -19.39
C LEU A 145 5.11 -25.80 -17.92
N PHE A 146 6.00 -26.08 -16.97
CA PHE A 146 5.80 -25.84 -15.53
C PHE A 146 5.31 -24.42 -15.22
N ILE A 147 5.80 -23.44 -15.97
CA ILE A 147 5.44 -22.03 -15.83
C ILE A 147 3.96 -21.80 -16.15
N LEU A 148 3.46 -22.40 -17.24
CA LEU A 148 2.07 -22.27 -17.66
C LEU A 148 1.16 -23.17 -16.81
N PHE A 149 1.54 -24.44 -16.68
CA PHE A 149 0.87 -25.48 -15.93
C PHE A 149 1.91 -26.22 -15.08
N PRO A 150 1.81 -26.22 -13.75
CA PRO A 150 0.67 -25.80 -12.94
C PRO A 150 0.73 -24.35 -12.44
N VAL A 151 1.85 -23.63 -12.61
CA VAL A 151 2.12 -22.39 -11.85
C VAL A 151 1.17 -21.24 -12.19
N LEU A 152 1.18 -20.76 -13.43
CA LEU A 152 0.35 -19.62 -13.84
C LEU A 152 -1.14 -19.96 -13.69
N PHE A 153 -1.54 -21.16 -14.12
CA PHE A 153 -2.91 -21.64 -13.99
C PHE A 153 -3.41 -21.57 -12.54
N SER A 154 -2.64 -22.13 -11.59
CA SER A 154 -3.03 -22.14 -10.18
C SER A 154 -3.02 -20.73 -9.57
N ALA A 155 -2.08 -19.88 -9.95
CA ALA A 155 -2.02 -18.49 -9.49
C ALA A 155 -3.25 -17.68 -9.97
N VAL A 156 -3.64 -17.81 -11.24
CA VAL A 156 -4.84 -17.13 -11.78
C VAL A 156 -6.11 -17.64 -11.09
N ILE A 157 -6.27 -18.95 -10.95
CA ILE A 157 -7.44 -19.51 -10.26
C ILE A 157 -7.48 -19.05 -8.81
N MET A 158 -6.35 -19.02 -8.11
CA MET A 158 -6.30 -18.58 -6.73
C MET A 158 -6.69 -17.10 -6.59
N VAL A 159 -6.24 -16.24 -7.50
CA VAL A 159 -6.66 -14.82 -7.55
C VAL A 159 -8.17 -14.71 -7.78
N LEU A 160 -8.73 -15.48 -8.72
CA LEU A 160 -10.18 -15.48 -8.99
C LEU A 160 -10.97 -15.96 -7.76
N LEU A 161 -10.52 -17.03 -7.11
CA LEU A 161 -11.13 -17.54 -5.88
C LEU A 161 -11.03 -16.51 -4.75
N ALA A 162 -9.91 -15.80 -4.62
CA ALA A 162 -9.78 -14.72 -3.65
C ALA A 162 -10.75 -13.57 -3.92
N ILE A 163 -11.00 -13.22 -5.18
CA ILE A 163 -12.04 -12.23 -5.53
C ILE A 163 -13.41 -12.76 -5.12
N ILE A 164 -13.79 -13.96 -5.55
CA ILE A 164 -15.13 -14.53 -5.34
C ILE A 164 -15.42 -14.78 -3.85
N LEU A 165 -14.51 -15.42 -3.14
CA LEU A 165 -14.72 -15.84 -1.74
C LEU A 165 -14.64 -14.68 -0.76
N ASN A 166 -13.89 -13.61 -1.08
CA ASN A 166 -13.86 -12.40 -0.26
C ASN A 166 -14.99 -11.40 -0.60
N TYR A 167 -15.59 -11.49 -1.79
CA TYR A 167 -16.64 -10.56 -2.25
C TYR A 167 -17.81 -10.35 -1.28
N PRO A 168 -18.34 -11.39 -0.58
CA PRO A 168 -19.45 -11.21 0.37
C PRO A 168 -19.09 -10.36 1.60
N PHE A 169 -17.80 -10.19 1.88
CA PHE A 169 -17.30 -9.52 3.09
C PHE A 169 -16.75 -8.14 2.72
N LYS A 170 -17.56 -7.09 2.91
CA LYS A 170 -17.21 -5.70 2.51
C LYS A 170 -15.88 -5.18 3.05
N TRP A 171 -15.41 -5.70 4.19
CA TRP A 171 -14.14 -5.32 4.81
C TRP A 171 -12.93 -6.12 4.30
N ARG A 172 -13.13 -7.11 3.42
CA ARG A 172 -12.08 -7.97 2.82
C ARG A 172 -12.01 -7.87 1.30
N LEU A 173 -12.69 -6.88 0.70
CA LEU A 173 -12.84 -6.80 -0.75
C LEU A 173 -11.48 -6.89 -1.45
N TYR A 174 -11.35 -7.92 -2.28
CA TYR A 174 -10.12 -8.23 -2.99
C TYR A 174 -10.35 -8.06 -4.50
N PRO A 175 -9.42 -7.41 -5.25
CA PRO A 175 -8.20 -6.74 -4.77
C PRO A 175 -8.51 -5.47 -3.96
N VAL A 176 -7.52 -5.00 -3.19
CA VAL A 176 -7.67 -3.86 -2.27
C VAL A 176 -8.16 -2.57 -2.95
N HIS A 177 -7.91 -2.43 -4.25
CA HIS A 177 -8.44 -1.30 -5.02
C HIS A 177 -9.98 -1.24 -5.00
N LEU A 178 -10.67 -2.38 -5.03
CA LEU A 178 -12.14 -2.44 -4.91
C LEU A 178 -12.64 -1.97 -3.55
N PHE A 179 -11.88 -2.28 -2.48
CA PHE A 179 -12.15 -1.76 -1.15
C PHE A 179 -12.09 -0.22 -1.16
N HIS A 180 -11.03 0.37 -1.71
CA HIS A 180 -10.90 1.84 -1.75
C HIS A 180 -11.92 2.56 -2.62
N LEU A 181 -12.44 1.92 -3.68
CA LEU A 181 -13.52 2.49 -4.50
C LEU A 181 -14.85 2.57 -3.74
N THR A 182 -15.07 1.65 -2.80
CA THR A 182 -16.34 1.57 -2.04
C THR A 182 -16.24 2.25 -0.68
N HIS A 183 -15.04 2.30 -0.08
CA HIS A 183 -14.78 3.00 1.18
C HIS A 183 -14.39 4.45 0.92
N THR A 184 -15.39 5.33 1.00
CA THR A 184 -15.15 6.77 1.03
C THR A 184 -14.99 7.20 2.49
N VAL A 185 -13.77 7.56 2.89
CA VAL A 185 -13.54 8.21 4.20
C VAL A 185 -14.21 9.57 4.17
N GLN A 186 -15.08 9.87 5.16
CA GLN A 186 -15.63 11.21 5.32
C GLN A 186 -14.47 12.20 5.53
N ARG A 187 -14.35 13.16 4.60
CA ARG A 187 -13.30 14.18 4.66
C ARG A 187 -13.83 15.41 5.39
N VAL A 188 -13.06 15.88 6.37
CA VAL A 188 -13.35 17.14 7.08
C VAL A 188 -12.72 18.29 6.31
N GLU A 189 -13.54 19.27 5.92
CA GLU A 189 -13.10 20.50 5.26
C GLU A 189 -12.06 21.24 6.11
N PRO A 190 -11.03 21.89 5.51
CA PRO A 190 -9.98 22.57 6.26
C PRO A 190 -10.49 23.56 7.31
N SER A 191 -11.55 24.32 6.98
CA SER A 191 -12.19 25.29 7.87
C SER A 191 -12.93 24.68 9.05
N GLN A 192 -13.28 23.39 8.98
CA GLN A 192 -14.02 22.67 10.02
C GLN A 192 -13.09 21.90 10.98
N ARG A 193 -11.77 21.87 10.71
CA ARG A 193 -10.78 21.21 11.56
C ARG A 193 -10.55 22.05 12.82
N LYS A 194 -10.99 21.55 13.97
CA LYS A 194 -10.92 22.28 15.25
C LYS A 194 -9.71 21.91 16.11
N SER A 195 -9.18 20.71 15.93
CA SER A 195 -8.13 20.14 16.76
C SER A 195 -6.97 19.68 15.89
N GLU A 196 -5.75 19.82 16.42
CA GLU A 196 -4.59 19.09 15.92
C GLU A 196 -4.76 17.61 16.22
N ILE A 197 -4.28 16.75 15.33
CA ILE A 197 -4.32 15.29 15.53
C ILE A 197 -3.29 14.96 16.61
N THR A 198 -3.73 14.35 17.71
CA THR A 198 -2.83 13.81 18.73
C THR A 198 -2.32 12.42 18.33
N LEU A 199 -1.25 11.94 18.99
CA LEU A 199 -0.76 10.59 18.74
C LEU A 199 -1.80 9.54 19.19
N GLU A 200 -2.50 9.82 20.28
CA GLU A 200 -3.58 9.01 20.82
C GLU A 200 -4.75 8.88 19.83
N ASP A 201 -5.17 10.00 19.21
CA ASP A 201 -6.20 10.00 18.17
C ASP A 201 -5.76 9.20 16.94
N PHE A 202 -4.49 9.32 16.55
CA PHE A 202 -3.91 8.60 15.43
C PHE A 202 -3.88 7.08 15.69
N ILE A 203 -3.39 6.66 16.85
CA ILE A 203 -3.35 5.25 17.26
C ILE A 203 -4.77 4.68 17.38
N ALA A 204 -5.72 5.45 17.92
CA ALA A 204 -7.12 5.05 17.99
C ALA A 204 -7.72 4.82 16.59
N ALA A 205 -7.37 5.65 15.60
CA ALA A 205 -7.81 5.47 14.22
C ALA A 205 -7.17 4.23 13.55
N VAL A 206 -5.87 3.97 13.80
CA VAL A 206 -5.19 2.75 13.33
C VAL A 206 -5.87 1.50 13.91
N ASN A 207 -6.22 1.50 15.19
CA ASN A 207 -6.89 0.37 15.85
C ASN A 207 -8.34 0.16 15.42
N GLN A 208 -9.02 1.19 14.88
CA GLN A 208 -10.36 1.06 14.30
C GLN A 208 -10.35 0.45 12.90
N HIS A 209 -9.19 0.40 12.25
CA HIS A 209 -9.07 -0.15 10.91
C HIS A 209 -8.97 -1.68 10.99
N ASP A 210 -10.08 -2.36 10.67
CA ASP A 210 -10.22 -3.83 10.70
C ASP A 210 -9.54 -4.51 9.50
N SER A 211 -8.37 -3.99 9.09
CA SER A 211 -7.52 -4.54 8.03
C SER A 211 -6.10 -4.70 8.56
N TYR A 212 -5.51 -5.85 8.28
CA TYR A 212 -4.13 -6.12 8.64
C TYR A 212 -3.17 -5.19 7.86
N ILE A 213 -2.45 -4.35 8.58
CA ILE A 213 -1.32 -3.56 8.08
C ILE A 213 -0.09 -4.03 8.85
N ASP A 214 0.93 -4.49 8.13
CA ASP A 214 2.16 -5.04 8.71
C ASP A 214 3.12 -3.91 9.13
N ILE A 215 2.75 -3.18 10.19
CA ILE A 215 3.53 -2.08 10.78
C ILE A 215 3.44 -2.20 12.30
N THR A 216 4.58 -2.16 13.00
CA THR A 216 4.63 -2.24 14.47
C THR A 216 4.11 -0.96 15.13
N GLU A 217 3.69 -1.03 16.39
CA GLU A 217 3.24 0.16 17.14
C GLU A 217 4.34 1.24 17.19
N GLU A 218 5.60 0.87 17.35
CA GLU A 218 6.74 1.80 17.37
C GLU A 218 6.92 2.49 16.01
N SER A 219 6.71 1.74 14.91
CA SER A 219 6.80 2.29 13.56
C SER A 219 5.70 3.31 13.28
N TRP A 220 4.50 3.13 13.87
CA TRP A 220 3.44 4.14 13.79
C TRP A 220 3.80 5.43 14.52
N VAL A 221 4.43 5.33 15.69
CA VAL A 221 4.94 6.50 16.42
C VAL A 221 6.02 7.21 15.61
N GLU A 222 6.98 6.46 15.05
CA GLU A 222 8.03 7.03 14.21
C GLU A 222 7.46 7.77 12.98
N LEU A 223 6.52 7.15 12.26
CA LEU A 223 5.86 7.77 11.10
C LEU A 223 5.09 9.03 11.48
N PHE A 224 4.43 9.03 12.64
CA PHE A 224 3.70 10.20 13.13
C PHE A 224 4.66 11.35 13.48
N GLU A 225 5.77 11.07 14.17
CA GLU A 225 6.79 12.07 14.49
C GLU A 225 7.50 12.59 13.22
N LEU A 226 7.82 11.72 12.26
CA LEU A 226 8.35 12.13 10.96
C LEU A 226 7.36 13.04 10.20
N ALA A 227 6.05 12.75 10.27
CA ALA A 227 5.02 13.59 9.68
C ALA A 227 4.97 14.98 10.33
N LYS A 228 5.06 15.07 11.67
CA LYS A 228 5.15 16.35 12.39
C LYS A 228 6.41 17.14 12.00
N LEU A 229 7.57 16.50 12.01
CA LEU A 229 8.84 17.11 11.62
C LEU A 229 8.79 17.64 10.19
N ASN A 230 8.19 16.90 9.25
CA ASN A 230 8.01 17.37 7.88
C ASN A 230 7.01 18.53 7.80
N ALA A 231 5.93 18.52 8.59
CA ALA A 231 4.97 19.62 8.64
C ALA A 231 5.58 20.93 9.20
N GLU A 232 6.55 20.82 10.11
CA GLU A 232 7.33 21.94 10.64
C GLU A 232 8.40 22.42 9.67
N LYS A 233 9.11 21.50 9.00
CA LYS A 233 10.13 21.83 7.98
C LYS A 233 9.53 22.50 6.74
N GLU A 234 8.28 22.20 6.39
CA GLU A 234 7.54 22.80 5.27
C GLU A 234 6.98 24.21 5.56
N VAL A 235 7.39 24.91 6.62
CA VAL A 235 7.10 26.35 6.78
C VAL A 235 7.99 27.16 5.82
N ILE A 236 7.71 27.07 4.51
CA ILE A 236 8.40 27.84 3.48
C ILE A 236 7.57 29.09 3.21
N HIS A 237 7.82 30.14 4.00
CA HIS A 237 7.30 31.46 3.64
C HIS A 237 7.76 31.79 2.20
N PRO A 238 6.82 32.10 1.29
CA PRO A 238 7.16 32.31 -0.11
C PRO A 238 8.14 33.47 -0.24
N LYS A 239 9.34 33.22 -0.80
CA LYS A 239 10.37 34.25 -0.99
C LYS A 239 9.84 35.43 -1.81
N GLU A 240 9.01 35.13 -2.81
CA GLU A 240 8.33 36.12 -3.63
C GLU A 240 6.82 35.86 -3.69
N ILE A 241 6.05 36.94 -3.57
CA ILE A 241 4.60 36.93 -3.72
C ILE A 241 4.25 37.21 -5.19
N LYS A 242 3.57 36.25 -5.83
CA LYS A 242 3.12 36.31 -7.22
C LYS A 242 1.70 36.87 -7.28
N VAL A 243 1.44 37.68 -8.29
CA VAL A 243 0.09 38.17 -8.62
C VAL A 243 -0.71 37.03 -9.28
N ASN A 244 -2.03 36.99 -9.04
CA ASN A 244 -2.95 35.92 -9.46
C ASN A 244 -2.63 34.54 -8.86
N ALA A 245 -1.92 34.52 -7.73
CA ALA A 245 -1.64 33.31 -6.97
C ALA A 245 -2.40 33.30 -5.65
N PHE A 246 -2.70 32.10 -5.17
CA PHE A 246 -3.40 31.87 -3.91
C PHE A 246 -2.42 31.40 -2.83
N TYR A 247 -2.59 31.90 -1.62
CA TYR A 247 -1.75 31.58 -0.47
C TYR A 247 -2.60 31.20 0.72
N SER A 248 -2.16 30.17 1.45
CA SER A 248 -2.79 29.72 2.69
C SER A 248 -1.88 30.05 3.87
N ASN A 249 -2.47 30.44 5.01
CA ASN A 249 -1.73 30.58 6.27
C ASN A 249 -1.46 29.24 6.97
N GLY A 250 -2.07 28.16 6.49
CA GLY A 250 -1.88 26.81 7.03
C GLY A 250 -2.28 26.65 8.50
N GLN A 251 -3.13 27.53 9.02
CA GLN A 251 -3.74 27.43 10.35
C GLN A 251 -4.96 26.51 10.33
N LEU A 252 -5.60 26.28 11.47
CA LEU A 252 -6.79 25.43 11.60
C LEU A 252 -8.03 26.26 12.00
N GLY A 253 -9.21 25.69 11.78
CA GLY A 253 -10.47 26.23 12.28
C GLY A 253 -10.80 27.62 11.76
N LYS A 254 -11.18 28.53 12.68
CA LYS A 254 -11.64 29.89 12.36
C LYS A 254 -10.53 30.78 11.80
N ASP A 255 -9.28 30.48 12.14
CA ASP A 255 -8.12 31.27 11.74
C ASP A 255 -7.58 30.82 10.38
N TRP A 256 -7.97 29.63 9.90
CA TRP A 256 -7.63 29.17 8.56
C TRP A 256 -8.24 30.08 7.49
N SER A 257 -7.41 30.54 6.55
CA SER A 257 -7.87 31.32 5.40
C SER A 257 -6.96 31.20 4.18
N VAL A 258 -7.55 31.43 3.01
CA VAL A 258 -6.84 31.52 1.73
C VAL A 258 -7.05 32.90 1.14
N ARG A 259 -5.95 33.52 0.71
CA ARG A 259 -5.92 34.84 0.09
C ARG A 259 -5.41 34.74 -1.35
N GLU A 260 -6.14 35.33 -2.27
CA GLU A 260 -5.72 35.56 -3.64
C GLU A 260 -5.03 36.91 -3.75
N VAL A 261 -3.84 36.95 -4.36
CA VAL A 261 -3.12 38.20 -4.58
C VAL A 261 -3.59 38.84 -5.87
N LEU A 262 -4.28 39.98 -5.78
CA LEU A 262 -4.82 40.71 -6.91
C LEU A 262 -3.80 41.69 -7.51
N HIS A 263 -3.03 42.37 -6.64
CA HIS A 263 -2.06 43.36 -7.08
C HIS A 263 -0.87 43.44 -6.12
N ARG A 264 0.30 43.79 -6.66
CA ARG A 264 1.53 44.01 -5.88
C ARG A 264 2.23 45.27 -6.37
N THR A 265 2.53 46.19 -5.45
CA THR A 265 3.35 47.37 -5.74
C THR A 265 4.82 47.11 -5.36
N LYS A 266 5.74 47.66 -6.16
CA LYS A 266 7.18 47.58 -5.86
C LYS A 266 7.54 48.58 -4.76
N ALA A 267 8.47 48.19 -3.88
CA ALA A 267 9.02 49.11 -2.91
C ALA A 267 9.75 50.27 -3.61
N THR A 268 9.55 51.49 -3.12
CA THR A 268 10.24 52.70 -3.58
C THR A 268 11.08 53.27 -2.44
N ALA A 269 11.98 54.21 -2.74
CA ALA A 269 12.84 54.85 -1.73
C ALA A 269 12.06 55.54 -0.58
N LYS A 270 10.76 55.80 -0.75
CA LYS A 270 9.90 56.41 0.27
C LYS A 270 8.86 55.47 0.88
N HIS A 271 8.42 54.41 0.17
CA HIS A 271 7.28 53.57 0.59
C HIS A 271 7.58 52.07 0.41
N ALA A 272 7.24 51.26 1.42
CA ALA A 272 7.33 49.80 1.34
C ALA A 272 6.37 49.23 0.27
N GLY A 273 6.74 48.11 -0.34
CA GLY A 273 5.87 47.41 -1.29
C GLY A 273 4.61 46.90 -0.61
N GLN A 274 3.47 47.01 -1.28
CA GLN A 274 2.18 46.57 -0.76
C GLN A 274 1.60 45.43 -1.59
N VAL A 275 0.84 44.56 -0.95
CA VAL A 275 0.07 43.48 -1.56
C VAL A 275 -1.40 43.77 -1.32
N THR A 276 -2.15 43.87 -2.41
CA THR A 276 -3.62 43.89 -2.36
C THR A 276 -4.13 42.49 -2.65
N PHE A 277 -4.95 41.97 -1.76
CA PHE A 277 -5.43 40.60 -1.81
C PHE A 277 -6.91 40.52 -1.48
N GLN A 278 -7.56 39.44 -1.90
CA GLN A 278 -8.93 39.10 -1.52
C GLN A 278 -8.94 37.78 -0.78
N ARG A 279 -9.71 37.69 0.31
CA ARG A 279 -9.91 36.41 1.00
C ARG A 279 -10.93 35.56 0.23
N VAL A 280 -10.49 34.43 -0.30
CA VAL A 280 -11.29 33.52 -1.13
C VAL A 280 -11.76 32.27 -0.35
N ALA A 281 -11.20 32.02 0.83
CA ALA A 281 -11.68 31.01 1.76
C ALA A 281 -11.37 31.38 3.23
N GLY A 282 -12.23 30.94 4.16
CA GLY A 282 -12.13 31.22 5.60
C GLY A 282 -13.41 31.86 6.16
N THR A 283 -13.32 32.48 7.33
CA THR A 283 -14.44 33.09 8.07
C THR A 283 -14.96 34.41 7.48
N THR A 284 -14.18 35.11 6.65
CA THR A 284 -14.51 36.47 6.16
C THR A 284 -14.21 36.59 4.66
N ILE A 285 -14.98 35.87 3.85
CA ILE A 285 -14.77 35.79 2.39
C ILE A 285 -15.19 37.09 1.71
N GLY A 286 -14.44 37.51 0.69
CA GLY A 286 -14.84 38.56 -0.24
C GLY A 286 -14.24 39.95 0.00
N ASN A 287 -13.70 40.23 1.18
CA ASN A 287 -13.08 41.52 1.46
C ASN A 287 -11.74 41.68 0.72
N ILE A 288 -11.58 42.82 0.05
CA ILE A 288 -10.32 43.26 -0.54
C ILE A 288 -9.58 44.07 0.51
N GLU A 289 -8.38 43.65 0.84
CA GLU A 289 -7.52 44.25 1.86
C GLU A 289 -6.13 44.50 1.26
N THR A 290 -5.40 45.46 1.84
CA THR A 290 -4.03 45.78 1.43
C THR A 290 -3.12 45.75 2.65
N CYS A 291 -1.99 45.05 2.55
CA CYS A 291 -0.97 45.04 3.61
C CYS A 291 0.45 45.13 3.03
N ASN A 292 1.46 45.22 3.89
CA ASN A 292 2.85 45.21 3.48
C ASN A 292 3.23 43.83 2.90
N VAL A 293 4.10 43.78 1.88
CA VAL A 293 4.64 42.53 1.33
C VAL A 293 5.26 41.63 2.40
N GLU A 294 6.00 42.22 3.35
CA GLU A 294 6.64 41.45 4.43
C GLU A 294 5.63 40.85 5.41
N GLU A 295 4.58 41.59 5.72
CA GLU A 295 3.48 41.14 6.56
C GLU A 295 2.68 40.01 5.86
N PHE A 296 2.39 40.17 4.57
CA PHE A 296 1.76 39.12 3.78
C PHE A 296 2.63 37.87 3.72
N ARG A 297 3.95 38.03 3.56
CA ARG A 297 4.91 36.91 3.51
C ARG A 297 4.98 36.16 4.83
N ALA A 298 4.99 36.87 5.96
CA ALA A 298 4.95 36.26 7.29
C ALA A 298 3.63 35.52 7.54
N TRP A 299 2.51 36.04 7.03
CA TRP A 299 1.20 35.38 7.11
C TRP A 299 1.10 34.15 6.20
N ALA A 300 1.66 34.21 4.98
CA ALA A 300 1.57 33.15 3.99
C ALA A 300 2.51 31.99 4.34
N LYS A 301 1.95 30.80 4.60
CA LYS A 301 2.73 29.60 4.90
C LYS A 301 3.13 28.83 3.64
N PHE A 302 2.25 28.77 2.62
CA PHE A 302 2.54 28.15 1.33
C PHE A 302 1.57 28.62 0.23
N GLN A 303 2.01 28.54 -1.02
CA GLN A 303 1.15 28.76 -2.19
C GLN A 303 0.22 27.56 -2.38
N VAL A 304 -1.03 27.80 -2.76
CA VAL A 304 -2.04 26.77 -3.00
C VAL A 304 -2.69 26.93 -4.38
N VAL A 305 -3.24 25.84 -4.92
CA VAL A 305 -4.10 25.85 -6.10
C VAL A 305 -5.44 25.26 -5.72
N LYS A 306 -6.51 25.82 -6.28
CA LYS A 306 -7.85 25.25 -6.15
C LYS A 306 -8.01 24.10 -7.16
N LYS A 307 -8.23 22.88 -6.68
CA LYS A 307 -8.67 21.73 -7.49
C LYS A 307 -10.08 21.37 -7.05
N ASP A 308 -11.02 21.41 -7.99
CA ASP A 308 -12.46 21.26 -7.73
C ASP A 308 -12.94 22.18 -6.58
N SER A 309 -13.25 21.61 -5.42
CA SER A 309 -13.75 22.31 -4.24
C SER A 309 -12.68 22.55 -3.15
N PHE A 310 -11.43 22.14 -3.35
CA PHE A 310 -10.41 22.11 -2.29
C PHE A 310 -9.09 22.79 -2.66
N TRP A 311 -8.32 23.19 -1.64
CA TRP A 311 -7.02 23.84 -1.77
C TRP A 311 -5.88 22.83 -1.57
N GLN A 312 -5.00 22.70 -2.57
CA GLN A 312 -3.82 21.84 -2.52
C GLN A 312 -2.55 22.69 -2.52
N LYS A 313 -1.54 22.32 -1.71
CA LYS A 313 -0.21 22.93 -1.76
C LYS A 313 0.38 22.85 -3.17
N CYS A 314 0.98 23.92 -3.65
CA CYS A 314 1.86 23.86 -4.83
C CYS A 314 3.12 23.11 -4.42
N GLY A 315 3.45 22.03 -5.13
CA GLY A 315 4.74 21.34 -5.03
C GLY A 315 5.85 22.12 -5.71
#